data_AF-D8M9V9-F1
#
_entry.id   AF-D8M9V9-F1
#
_cell.length_a   1.000
_cell.length_b   1.000
_cell.length_c   1.000
_cell.angle_alpha   90.00
_cell.angle_beta   90.00
_cell.angle_gamma   90.00
#
_symmetry.space_group_name_H-M   'P 1'
#
loop_
_entity.id
_entity.type
_entity.pdbx_description
1 polymer ?
#
loop_
_entity_poly.entity_id
_entity_poly.type
_entity_poly.pdbx_seq_one_letter_code
_entity_poly.pdbx_strand_id
1 'polypeptide(L)'
;MKMRTLLTIIYIYYPLLHLLLIISKWAVYGKEKKEQIKRFAESYLKDCINDATNPPPYLTTKFAEVFVELMKRSWPQYWPKAYELIKQAMRSSIRQFQTGEMIFTILLQEISDKEENSRLSIERRKDLIQQFNYNGDDFIKFILFTLDSYIKKMADSEQQKYLIQNTIDLFTAMIPCIPEKMIRSNIDSIYMMMDPVSTDRDVFQHVVNFLCSLAGVQYTANNRDFAISVLKRLLEVSKILPNFFDQMGDADLYKQFY
;
A
#
# COMPACT_ATOMS: atom_id res chain seq x y z
N MET A 1 -22.09 -27.55 -8.87
CA MET A 1 -21.63 -26.32 -8.16
C MET A 1 -20.55 -26.56 -7.10
N LYS A 2 -20.58 -27.66 -6.32
CA LYS A 2 -19.58 -27.95 -5.26
C LYS A 2 -18.15 -28.31 -5.72
N MET A 3 -17.95 -28.85 -6.94
CA MET A 3 -16.61 -29.23 -7.44
C MET A 3 -15.74 -28.03 -7.85
N ARG A 4 -16.31 -26.94 -8.38
CA ARG A 4 -15.54 -25.74 -8.75
C ARG A 4 -14.94 -25.04 -7.53
N THR A 5 -15.68 -25.02 -6.41
CA THR A 5 -15.20 -24.47 -5.14
C THR A 5 -14.04 -25.30 -4.56
N LEU A 6 -14.11 -26.63 -4.63
CA LEU A 6 -13.04 -27.53 -4.17
C LEU A 6 -11.76 -27.42 -5.03
N LEU A 7 -11.89 -27.34 -6.35
CA LEU A 7 -10.75 -27.11 -7.26
C LEU A 7 -10.12 -25.73 -7.05
N THR A 8 -10.93 -24.70 -6.81
CA THR A 8 -10.44 -23.36 -6.44
C THR A 8 -9.68 -23.43 -5.12
N ILE A 9 -10.22 -24.08 -4.09
CA ILE A 9 -9.54 -24.23 -2.79
C ILE A 9 -8.18 -24.93 -2.94
N ILE A 10 -8.08 -26.01 -3.74
CA ILE A 10 -6.82 -26.76 -3.90
C ILE A 10 -5.80 -26.01 -4.77
N TYR A 11 -6.21 -25.40 -5.89
CA TYR A 11 -5.29 -24.67 -6.78
C TYR A 11 -4.83 -23.32 -6.24
N ILE A 12 -5.57 -22.74 -5.30
CA ILE A 12 -5.34 -21.38 -4.83
C ILE A 12 -4.73 -21.34 -3.43
N TYR A 13 -5.14 -22.21 -2.48
CA TYR A 13 -4.62 -22.17 -1.11
C TYR A 13 -3.30 -22.94 -0.96
N TYR A 14 -3.15 -24.06 -1.66
CA TYR A 14 -1.96 -24.91 -1.55
C TYR A 14 -0.66 -24.20 -1.96
N PRO A 15 -0.64 -23.36 -3.03
CA PRO A 15 0.55 -22.60 -3.41
C PRO A 15 0.97 -21.55 -2.38
N LEU A 16 0.04 -20.91 -1.66
CA LEU A 16 0.34 -19.85 -0.70
C LEU A 16 0.94 -20.39 0.61
N LEU A 17 0.43 -21.50 1.11
CA LEU A 17 1.04 -22.22 2.25
C LEU A 17 2.45 -22.70 1.87
N HIS A 18 2.61 -23.17 0.63
CA HIS A 18 3.92 -23.49 0.06
C HIS A 18 4.84 -22.28 -0.06
N LEU A 19 4.32 -21.09 -0.41
CA LEU A 19 5.14 -19.89 -0.57
C LEU A 19 5.77 -19.41 0.75
N LEU A 20 5.06 -19.51 1.87
CA LEU A 20 5.63 -19.25 3.20
C LEU A 20 6.74 -20.26 3.57
N LEU A 21 6.55 -21.54 3.25
CA LEU A 21 7.57 -22.59 3.41
C LEU A 21 8.75 -22.44 2.43
N ILE A 22 8.50 -21.87 1.25
CA ILE A 22 9.50 -21.56 0.22
C ILE A 22 10.38 -20.39 0.68
N ILE A 23 9.79 -19.40 1.34
CA ILE A 23 10.52 -18.25 1.87
C ILE A 23 11.50 -18.67 2.98
N SER A 24 11.11 -19.61 3.86
CA SER A 24 12.01 -20.11 4.92
C SER A 24 13.20 -20.90 4.37
N LYS A 25 13.07 -21.48 3.17
CA LYS A 25 14.13 -22.22 2.47
C LYS A 25 14.81 -21.41 1.35
N TRP A 26 14.52 -20.11 1.24
CA TRP A 26 15.01 -19.27 0.14
C TRP A 26 16.53 -19.29 -0.01
N ALA A 27 17.27 -19.29 1.11
CA ALA A 27 18.73 -19.35 1.12
C ALA A 27 19.28 -20.64 0.48
N VAL A 28 18.56 -21.76 0.62
CA VAL A 28 18.98 -23.09 0.13
C VAL A 28 18.67 -23.28 -1.36
N TYR A 29 17.71 -22.54 -1.91
CA TYR A 29 17.33 -22.71 -3.32
C TYR A 29 18.39 -22.18 -4.29
N GLY A 30 18.67 -23.01 -5.31
CA GLY A 30 19.46 -22.62 -6.47
C GLY A 30 18.79 -21.55 -7.33
N LYS A 31 19.56 -20.93 -8.23
CA LYS A 31 19.13 -19.82 -9.08
C LYS A 31 17.89 -20.16 -9.90
N GLU A 32 17.85 -21.33 -10.53
CA GLU A 32 16.73 -21.75 -11.38
C GLU A 32 15.41 -21.80 -10.60
N LYS A 33 15.40 -22.42 -9.41
CA LYS A 33 14.20 -22.53 -8.59
C LYS A 33 13.70 -21.15 -8.15
N LYS A 34 14.60 -20.24 -7.80
CA LYS A 34 14.26 -18.84 -7.46
C LYS A 34 13.62 -18.10 -8.63
N GLU A 35 14.12 -18.29 -9.85
CA GLU A 35 13.50 -17.72 -11.06
C GLU A 35 12.12 -18.34 -11.35
N GLN A 36 11.95 -19.65 -11.17
CA GLN A 36 10.64 -20.30 -11.33
C GLN A 36 9.60 -19.74 -10.35
N ILE A 37 9.98 -19.53 -9.09
CA ILE A 37 9.10 -18.93 -8.07
C ILE A 37 8.72 -17.50 -8.46
N LYS A 38 9.68 -16.68 -8.91
CA LYS A 38 9.41 -15.32 -9.39
C LYS A 38 8.44 -15.35 -10.56
N ARG A 39 8.70 -16.15 -11.60
CA ARG A 39 7.79 -16.31 -12.76
C ARG A 39 6.39 -16.76 -12.36
N PHE A 40 6.28 -17.64 -11.38
CA PHE A 40 4.98 -18.05 -10.84
C PHE A 40 4.24 -16.88 -10.20
N ALA A 41 4.90 -16.10 -9.34
CA ALA A 41 4.30 -14.92 -8.72
C ALA A 41 3.86 -13.87 -9.78
N GLU A 42 4.66 -13.69 -10.83
CA GLU A 42 4.34 -12.81 -11.97
C GLU A 42 3.08 -13.25 -12.71
N SER A 43 3.02 -14.53 -13.12
CA SER A 43 1.85 -15.09 -13.80
C SER A 43 0.62 -15.08 -12.89
N TYR A 44 0.78 -15.37 -11.61
CA TYR A 44 -0.33 -15.37 -10.66
C TYR A 44 -0.96 -13.97 -10.50
N LEU A 45 -0.14 -12.92 -10.36
CA LEU A 45 -0.63 -11.54 -10.32
C LEU A 45 -1.37 -11.17 -11.61
N LYS A 46 -0.91 -11.65 -12.76
CA LYS A 46 -1.52 -11.33 -14.06
C LYS A 46 -2.81 -12.10 -14.32
N ASP A 47 -2.76 -13.41 -14.09
CA ASP A 47 -3.74 -14.37 -14.62
C ASP A 47 -4.77 -14.77 -13.55
N CYS A 48 -4.42 -14.71 -12.26
CA CYS A 48 -5.26 -15.17 -11.14
C CYS A 48 -5.75 -14.04 -10.22
N ILE A 49 -5.08 -12.89 -10.22
CA ILE A 49 -5.54 -11.68 -9.55
C ILE A 49 -6.06 -10.74 -10.63
N ASN A 50 -7.33 -10.84 -11.00
CA ASN A 50 -7.97 -9.90 -11.92
C ASN A 50 -9.48 -9.83 -11.69
N ASP A 51 -10.13 -8.87 -12.33
CA ASP A 51 -11.56 -8.61 -12.14
C ASP A 51 -12.43 -9.81 -12.57
N ALA A 52 -11.97 -10.61 -13.54
CA ALA A 52 -12.69 -11.79 -14.04
C ALA A 52 -12.63 -12.99 -13.08
N THR A 53 -11.50 -13.18 -12.40
CA THR A 53 -11.30 -14.26 -11.42
C THR A 53 -11.84 -13.93 -10.05
N ASN A 54 -11.89 -12.63 -9.71
CA ASN A 54 -12.45 -12.08 -8.48
C ASN A 54 -12.05 -12.88 -7.22
N PRO A 55 -10.75 -13.02 -6.93
CA PRO A 55 -10.28 -13.79 -5.79
C PRO A 55 -10.82 -13.23 -4.47
N PRO A 56 -11.05 -14.08 -3.45
CA PRO A 56 -11.44 -13.63 -2.13
C PRO A 56 -10.40 -12.68 -1.48
N PRO A 57 -10.80 -11.71 -0.65
CA PRO A 57 -9.88 -10.73 -0.05
C PRO A 57 -8.72 -11.33 0.74
N TYR A 58 -8.96 -12.38 1.55
CA TYR A 58 -7.89 -13.03 2.32
C TYR A 58 -6.78 -13.55 1.41
N LEU A 59 -7.13 -13.94 0.18
CA LEU A 59 -6.19 -14.50 -0.78
C LEU A 59 -5.28 -13.43 -1.35
N THR A 60 -5.87 -12.30 -1.76
CA THR A 60 -5.10 -11.14 -2.24
C THR A 60 -4.16 -10.64 -1.16
N THR A 61 -4.60 -10.65 0.11
CA THR A 61 -3.73 -10.32 1.25
C THR A 61 -2.57 -11.29 1.39
N LYS A 62 -2.82 -12.60 1.41
CA LYS A 62 -1.74 -13.58 1.52
C LYS A 62 -0.80 -13.58 0.32
N PHE A 63 -1.32 -13.31 -0.87
CA PHE A 63 -0.49 -13.12 -2.05
C PHE A 63 0.40 -11.88 -1.91
N ALA A 64 -0.16 -10.75 -1.47
CA ALA A 64 0.60 -9.52 -1.27
C ALA A 64 1.74 -9.71 -0.25
N GLU A 65 1.46 -10.29 0.93
CA GLU A 65 2.48 -10.63 1.95
C GLU A 65 3.63 -11.45 1.35
N VAL A 66 3.29 -12.49 0.59
CA VAL A 66 4.27 -13.36 -0.07
C VAL A 66 5.07 -12.62 -1.14
N PHE A 67 4.41 -11.80 -1.95
CA PHE A 67 5.06 -11.02 -3.01
C PHE A 67 6.06 -10.03 -2.40
N VAL A 68 5.70 -9.39 -1.28
CA VAL A 68 6.58 -8.51 -0.52
C VAL A 68 7.80 -9.26 0.00
N GLU A 69 7.64 -10.45 0.55
CA GLU A 69 8.78 -11.29 0.97
C GLU A 69 9.74 -11.62 -0.19
N LEU A 70 9.22 -11.84 -1.41
CA LEU A 70 10.05 -12.01 -2.61
C LEU A 70 10.78 -10.72 -3.01
N MET A 71 10.09 -9.57 -2.97
CA MET A 71 10.67 -8.26 -3.24
C MET A 71 11.79 -7.92 -2.24
N LYS A 72 11.54 -8.08 -0.95
CA LYS A 72 12.53 -7.87 0.13
C LYS A 72 13.84 -8.63 -0.11
N ARG A 73 13.78 -9.82 -0.72
CA ARG A 73 14.97 -10.66 -1.00
C ARG A 73 15.62 -10.42 -2.35
N SER A 74 14.87 -9.91 -3.33
CA SER A 74 15.31 -9.94 -4.73
C SER A 74 15.30 -8.57 -5.41
N TRP A 75 14.37 -7.68 -5.08
CA TRP A 75 14.26 -6.37 -5.70
C TRP A 75 15.15 -5.34 -4.97
N PRO A 76 15.93 -4.51 -5.66
CA PRO A 76 16.05 -4.39 -7.12
C PRO A 76 17.09 -5.31 -7.77
N GLN A 77 18.10 -5.80 -7.06
CA GLN A 77 19.34 -6.32 -7.68
C GLN A 77 19.14 -7.60 -8.49
N TYR A 78 18.33 -8.53 -7.95
CA TYR A 78 18.08 -9.85 -8.52
C TYR A 78 16.71 -9.96 -9.20
N TRP A 79 15.92 -8.89 -9.17
CA TRP A 79 14.62 -8.83 -9.81
C TRP A 79 14.26 -7.37 -10.20
N PRO A 80 15.07 -6.72 -11.05
CA PRO A 80 14.94 -5.29 -11.34
C PRO A 80 13.59 -4.92 -11.96
N LYS A 81 13.00 -5.85 -12.73
CA LYS A 81 11.69 -5.66 -13.38
C LYS A 81 10.47 -5.72 -12.44
N ALA A 82 10.64 -6.07 -11.15
CA ALA A 82 9.50 -6.29 -10.26
C ALA A 82 8.58 -5.06 -10.12
N TYR A 83 9.18 -3.87 -9.98
CA TYR A 83 8.45 -2.61 -9.87
C TYR A 83 7.57 -2.31 -11.09
N GLU A 84 8.16 -2.35 -12.29
CA GLU A 84 7.43 -2.11 -13.54
C GLU A 84 6.37 -3.18 -13.82
N LEU A 85 6.62 -4.43 -13.39
CA LEU A 85 5.65 -5.51 -13.51
C LEU A 85 4.40 -5.25 -12.66
N ILE A 86 4.58 -4.81 -11.40
CA ILE A 86 3.45 -4.47 -10.54
C ILE A 86 2.69 -3.27 -11.14
N LYS A 87 3.39 -2.20 -11.55
CA LYS A 87 2.75 -1.04 -12.20
C LYS A 87 1.95 -1.42 -13.44
N GLN A 88 2.47 -2.32 -14.26
CA GLN A 88 1.77 -2.81 -15.44
C GLN A 88 0.50 -3.59 -15.06
N ALA A 89 0.58 -4.46 -14.04
CA ALA A 89 -0.60 -5.16 -13.52
C ALA A 89 -1.62 -4.17 -12.95
N MET A 90 -1.19 -3.18 -12.16
CA MET A 90 -2.05 -2.15 -11.58
C MET A 90 -2.84 -1.34 -12.62
N ARG A 91 -2.37 -1.24 -13.87
CA ARG A 91 -3.11 -0.59 -14.97
C ARG A 91 -4.13 -1.50 -15.64
N SER A 92 -4.03 -2.80 -15.43
CA SER A 92 -4.76 -3.81 -16.20
C SER A 92 -6.15 -4.10 -15.63
N SER A 93 -6.34 -4.00 -14.30
CA SER A 93 -7.64 -4.23 -13.66
C SER A 93 -7.73 -3.57 -12.28
N ILE A 94 -8.95 -3.35 -11.77
CA ILE A 94 -9.19 -2.76 -10.44
C ILE A 94 -8.62 -3.67 -9.34
N ARG A 95 -8.84 -4.98 -9.43
CA ARG A 95 -8.29 -5.98 -8.50
C ARG A 95 -6.77 -5.98 -8.47
N GLN A 96 -6.13 -5.82 -9.63
CA GLN A 96 -4.67 -5.74 -9.71
C GLN A 96 -4.14 -4.43 -9.15
N PHE A 97 -4.86 -3.33 -9.35
CA PHE A 97 -4.57 -2.06 -8.70
C PHE A 97 -4.59 -2.20 -7.18
N GLN A 98 -5.71 -2.67 -6.60
CA GLN A 98 -5.86 -2.89 -5.15
C GLN A 98 -4.76 -3.80 -4.58
N THR A 99 -4.44 -4.89 -5.28
CA THR A 99 -3.38 -5.80 -4.83
C THR A 99 -1.99 -5.16 -4.93
N GLY A 100 -1.73 -4.36 -5.97
CA GLY A 100 -0.49 -3.61 -6.10
C GLY A 100 -0.32 -2.55 -5.00
N GLU A 101 -1.39 -1.81 -4.68
CA GLU A 101 -1.40 -0.89 -3.53
C GLU A 101 -1.04 -1.65 -2.25
N MET A 102 -1.70 -2.78 -2.00
CA MET A 102 -1.43 -3.61 -0.83
C MET A 102 0.02 -4.12 -0.75
N ILE A 103 0.60 -4.56 -1.87
CA ILE A 103 2.01 -4.97 -1.95
C ILE A 103 2.92 -3.81 -1.53
N PHE A 104 2.71 -2.62 -2.08
CA PHE A 104 3.55 -1.46 -1.73
C PHE A 104 3.31 -0.97 -0.31
N THR A 105 2.06 -0.94 0.17
CA THR A 105 1.73 -0.57 1.56
C THR A 105 2.45 -1.48 2.55
N ILE A 106 2.34 -2.80 2.39
CA ILE A 106 2.99 -3.77 3.27
C ILE A 106 4.52 -3.61 3.19
N LEU A 107 5.10 -3.52 1.97
CA LEU A 107 6.53 -3.33 1.80
C LEU A 107 7.04 -2.07 2.52
N LEU A 108 6.35 -0.95 2.36
CA LEU A 108 6.73 0.34 2.92
C LEU A 108 6.62 0.35 4.45
N GLN A 109 5.57 -0.24 5.00
CA GLN A 109 5.42 -0.43 6.46
C GLN A 109 6.58 -1.27 7.01
N GLU A 110 6.90 -2.39 6.38
CA GLU A 110 7.96 -3.28 6.86
C GLU A 110 9.39 -2.72 6.71
N ILE A 111 9.65 -1.85 5.72
CA ILE A 111 10.98 -1.23 5.57
C ILE A 111 11.12 0.06 6.39
N SER A 112 10.02 0.74 6.71
CA SER A 112 10.01 1.92 7.59
C SER A 112 10.06 1.57 9.07
N ASP A 113 9.58 0.38 9.45
CA ASP A 113 9.59 -0.08 10.83
C ASP A 113 11.01 -0.10 11.42
N LYS A 114 11.26 0.75 12.42
CA LYS A 114 12.56 0.92 13.07
C LYS A 114 12.79 -0.07 14.21
N GLU A 115 11.85 -0.99 14.48
CA GLU A 115 12.01 -1.97 15.55
C GLU A 115 13.25 -2.85 15.33
N GLU A 116 13.97 -3.07 16.43
CA GLU A 116 15.18 -3.90 16.51
C GLU A 116 14.92 -5.37 16.11
N ASN A 117 13.65 -5.81 16.14
CA ASN A 117 13.22 -7.17 15.83
C ASN A 117 12.94 -7.44 14.35
N SER A 118 13.18 -6.48 13.45
CA SER A 118 12.96 -6.74 12.04
C SER A 118 13.91 -7.77 11.46
N ARG A 119 13.36 -8.63 10.61
CA ARG A 119 14.09 -9.66 9.86
C ARG A 119 14.97 -9.08 8.74
N LEU A 120 14.88 -7.78 8.46
CA LEU A 120 15.70 -7.10 7.46
C LEU A 120 16.84 -6.30 8.09
N SER A 121 18.05 -6.47 7.55
CA SER A 121 19.19 -5.63 7.94
C SER A 121 18.96 -4.16 7.62
N ILE A 122 19.58 -3.27 8.40
CA ILE A 122 19.50 -1.82 8.22
C ILE A 122 19.93 -1.41 6.81
N GLU A 123 21.01 -2.00 6.29
CA GLU A 123 21.51 -1.74 4.93
C GLU A 123 20.49 -2.13 3.87
N ARG A 124 19.84 -3.29 4.03
CA ARG A 124 18.86 -3.76 3.08
C ARG A 124 17.63 -2.85 3.03
N ARG A 125 17.19 -2.34 4.19
CA ARG A 125 16.09 -1.36 4.25
C ARG A 125 16.47 -0.06 3.57
N LYS A 126 17.67 0.48 3.85
CA LYS A 126 18.17 1.69 3.20
C LYS A 126 18.19 1.55 1.68
N ASP A 127 18.67 0.41 1.19
CA ASP A 127 18.69 0.10 -0.24
C ASP A 127 17.27 0.06 -0.84
N LEU A 128 16.33 -0.66 -0.21
CA LEU A 128 14.93 -0.70 -0.66
C LEU A 128 14.26 0.68 -0.66
N ILE A 129 14.48 1.48 0.39
CA ILE A 129 13.97 2.86 0.50
C ILE A 129 14.57 3.74 -0.59
N GLN A 130 15.89 3.67 -0.81
CA GLN A 130 16.55 4.46 -1.84
C GLN A 130 16.01 4.15 -3.23
N GLN A 131 15.73 2.88 -3.50
CA GLN A 131 15.23 2.40 -4.79
C GLN A 131 13.76 2.76 -4.99
N PHE A 132 12.97 2.76 -3.93
CA PHE A 132 11.62 3.29 -3.96
C PHE A 132 11.64 4.80 -4.23
N ASN A 133 12.50 5.55 -3.51
CA ASN A 133 12.65 6.99 -3.65
C ASN A 133 13.11 7.43 -5.05
N TYR A 134 13.93 6.63 -5.72
CA TYR A 134 14.30 6.87 -7.12
C TYR A 134 13.07 6.96 -8.04
N ASN A 135 12.02 6.17 -7.75
CA ASN A 135 10.79 6.13 -8.55
C ASN A 135 9.60 6.87 -7.87
N GLY A 136 9.77 7.42 -6.67
CA GLY A 136 8.66 7.78 -5.78
C GLY A 136 7.73 8.87 -6.34
N ASP A 137 8.27 9.90 -7.00
CA ASP A 137 7.46 10.98 -7.57
C ASP A 137 6.61 10.51 -8.76
N ASP A 138 7.21 9.70 -9.65
CA ASP A 138 6.49 9.04 -10.74
C ASP A 138 5.43 8.06 -10.19
N PHE A 139 5.75 7.36 -9.12
CA PHE A 139 4.83 6.43 -8.47
C PHE A 139 3.60 7.15 -7.92
N ILE A 140 3.76 8.27 -7.20
CA ILE A 140 2.62 9.05 -6.66
C ILE A 140 1.70 9.50 -7.80
N LYS A 141 2.28 10.09 -8.85
CA LYS A 141 1.53 10.55 -10.03
C LYS A 141 0.82 9.40 -10.74
N PHE A 142 1.49 8.26 -10.84
CA PHE A 142 0.92 7.04 -11.40
C PHE A 142 -0.30 6.55 -10.60
N ILE A 143 -0.20 6.51 -9.27
CA ILE A 143 -1.29 6.09 -8.38
C ILE A 143 -2.49 7.02 -8.54
N LEU A 144 -2.28 8.34 -8.43
CA LEU A 144 -3.35 9.34 -8.55
C LEU A 144 -4.06 9.27 -9.92
N PHE A 145 -3.29 9.19 -11.01
CA PHE A 145 -3.84 9.08 -12.36
C PHE A 145 -4.66 7.80 -12.54
N THR A 146 -4.15 6.68 -12.04
CA THR A 146 -4.79 5.37 -12.24
C THR A 146 -6.04 5.24 -11.37
N LEU A 147 -5.98 5.72 -10.12
CA LEU A 147 -7.12 5.82 -9.21
C LEU A 147 -8.26 6.62 -9.83
N ASP A 148 -8.00 7.82 -10.32
CA ASP A 148 -9.00 8.68 -10.96
C ASP A 148 -9.69 7.98 -12.15
N SER A 149 -8.90 7.29 -12.99
CA SER A 149 -9.44 6.47 -14.09
C SER A 149 -10.36 5.35 -13.60
N TYR A 150 -10.07 4.71 -12.46
CA TYR A 150 -10.90 3.64 -11.91
C TYR A 150 -12.16 4.17 -11.22
N ILE A 151 -12.05 5.22 -10.40
CA ILE A 151 -13.19 5.86 -9.74
C ILE A 151 -14.23 6.30 -10.79
N LYS A 152 -13.79 6.94 -11.88
CA LYS A 152 -14.69 7.37 -12.97
C LYS A 152 -15.43 6.23 -13.67
N LYS A 153 -14.90 5.01 -13.63
CA LYS A 153 -15.53 3.82 -14.22
C LYS A 153 -16.45 3.09 -13.24
N MET A 154 -16.26 3.29 -11.94
CA MET A 154 -17.07 2.68 -10.90
C MET A 154 -18.39 3.42 -10.75
N ALA A 155 -19.50 2.68 -10.77
CA ALA A 155 -20.83 3.23 -10.46
C ALA A 155 -21.15 3.20 -8.96
N ASP A 156 -20.48 2.33 -8.21
CA ASP A 156 -20.73 2.07 -6.79
C ASP A 156 -19.88 3.00 -5.92
N SER A 157 -20.54 3.88 -5.16
CA SER A 157 -19.88 4.83 -4.27
C SER A 157 -19.10 4.14 -3.15
N GLU A 158 -19.54 2.97 -2.67
CA GLU A 158 -18.84 2.24 -1.61
C GLU A 158 -17.54 1.62 -2.11
N GLN A 159 -17.53 1.11 -3.34
CA GLN A 159 -16.30 0.63 -3.97
C GLN A 159 -15.30 1.77 -4.25
N GLN A 160 -15.80 2.95 -4.63
CA GLN A 160 -14.96 4.14 -4.80
C GLN A 160 -14.31 4.53 -3.46
N LYS A 161 -15.09 4.60 -2.38
CA LYS A 161 -14.58 4.89 -1.02
C LYS A 161 -13.53 3.88 -0.60
N TYR A 162 -13.78 2.59 -0.78
CA TYR A 162 -12.82 1.52 -0.45
C TYR A 162 -11.50 1.67 -1.22
N LEU A 163 -11.57 2.04 -2.51
CA LEU A 163 -10.37 2.28 -3.30
C LEU A 163 -9.59 3.50 -2.79
N ILE A 164 -10.29 4.60 -2.48
CA ILE A 164 -9.69 5.81 -1.92
C ILE A 164 -9.02 5.52 -0.56
N GLN A 165 -9.68 4.75 0.32
CA GLN A 165 -9.11 4.32 1.60
C GLN A 165 -7.76 3.61 1.42
N ASN A 166 -7.70 2.61 0.53
CA ASN A 166 -6.46 1.88 0.25
C ASN A 166 -5.35 2.80 -0.28
N THR A 167 -5.70 3.77 -1.13
CA THR A 167 -4.75 4.75 -1.63
C THR A 167 -4.25 5.69 -0.52
N ILE A 168 -5.12 6.12 0.40
CA ILE A 168 -4.74 6.92 1.57
C ILE A 168 -3.77 6.13 2.45
N ASP A 169 -4.03 4.85 2.70
CA ASP A 169 -3.14 3.98 3.47
C ASP A 169 -1.78 3.79 2.81
N LEU A 170 -1.76 3.64 1.48
CA LEU A 170 -0.53 3.61 0.71
C LEU A 170 0.28 4.89 0.89
N PHE A 171 -0.33 6.06 0.72
CA PHE A 171 0.37 7.33 0.93
C PHE A 171 0.81 7.52 2.38
N THR A 172 0.02 7.06 3.34
CA THR A 172 0.37 7.06 4.77
C THR A 172 1.65 6.25 5.01
N ALA A 173 1.76 5.06 4.41
CA ALA A 173 2.95 4.20 4.49
C ALA A 173 4.16 4.78 3.73
N MET A 174 3.93 5.58 2.69
CA MET A 174 4.99 6.23 1.92
C MET A 174 5.69 7.34 2.69
N ILE A 175 4.96 8.17 3.44
CA ILE A 175 5.48 9.36 4.16
C ILE A 175 6.79 9.10 4.91
N PRO A 176 6.92 8.06 5.78
CA PRO A 176 8.18 7.83 6.51
C PRO A 176 9.34 7.37 5.62
N CYS A 177 9.06 6.89 4.40
CA CYS A 177 10.05 6.37 3.47
C CYS A 177 10.57 7.42 2.47
N ILE A 178 9.78 8.45 2.17
CA ILE A 178 10.06 9.40 1.10
C ILE A 178 10.59 10.76 1.61
N PRO A 179 11.40 11.49 0.81
CA PRO A 179 11.87 12.82 1.21
C PRO A 179 10.72 13.83 1.32
N GLU A 180 10.78 14.73 2.31
CA GLU A 180 9.77 15.78 2.51
C GLU A 180 9.48 16.58 1.23
N LYS A 181 10.51 16.95 0.47
CA LYS A 181 10.34 17.68 -0.80
C LYS A 181 9.40 16.97 -1.77
N MET A 182 9.44 15.63 -1.80
CA MET A 182 8.56 14.82 -2.65
C MET A 182 7.12 14.85 -2.15
N ILE A 183 6.92 14.74 -0.82
CA ILE A 183 5.60 14.88 -0.18
C ILE A 183 5.03 16.25 -0.54
N ARG A 184 5.78 17.31 -0.27
CA ARG A 184 5.38 18.70 -0.51
C ARG A 184 5.02 18.96 -1.97
N SER A 185 5.74 18.36 -2.92
CA SER A 185 5.48 18.57 -4.35
C SER A 185 4.19 17.91 -4.84
N ASN A 186 3.64 16.97 -4.08
CA ASN A 186 2.45 16.19 -4.47
C ASN A 186 1.27 16.37 -3.49
N ILE A 187 1.45 17.09 -2.38
CA ILE A 187 0.46 17.13 -1.29
C ILE A 187 -0.89 17.68 -1.74
N ASP A 188 -0.92 18.72 -2.58
CA ASP A 188 -2.16 19.32 -3.04
C ASP A 188 -2.98 18.33 -3.87
N SER A 189 -2.32 17.53 -4.72
CA SER A 189 -2.99 16.49 -5.49
C SER A 189 -3.51 15.34 -4.62
N ILE A 190 -2.78 15.01 -3.54
CA ILE A 190 -3.25 14.02 -2.55
C ILE A 190 -4.47 14.57 -1.78
N TYR A 191 -4.45 15.83 -1.36
CA TYR A 191 -5.60 16.47 -0.71
C TYR A 191 -6.82 16.54 -1.62
N MET A 192 -6.65 16.95 -2.88
CA MET A 192 -7.75 16.97 -3.85
C MET A 192 -8.41 15.60 -4.03
N MET A 193 -7.63 14.52 -3.97
CA MET A 193 -8.15 13.16 -4.03
C MET A 193 -8.96 12.79 -2.76
N MET A 194 -8.50 13.23 -1.60
CA MET A 194 -9.11 12.91 -0.30
C MET A 194 -10.32 13.79 0.05
N ASP A 195 -10.34 15.05 -0.40
CA ASP A 195 -11.34 16.07 -0.04
C ASP A 195 -12.79 15.56 -0.15
N PRO A 196 -13.21 14.90 -1.25
CA PRO A 196 -14.60 14.47 -1.43
C PRO A 196 -15.10 13.46 -0.39
N VAL A 197 -14.18 12.74 0.26
CA VAL A 197 -14.49 11.68 1.25
C VAL A 197 -13.95 12.00 2.63
N SER A 198 -13.36 13.18 2.83
CA SER A 198 -12.66 13.55 4.06
C SER A 198 -13.54 13.61 5.30
N THR A 199 -14.85 13.74 5.13
CA THR A 199 -15.86 13.75 6.19
C THR A 199 -16.70 12.47 6.22
N ASP A 200 -16.38 11.48 5.39
CA ASP A 200 -17.08 10.19 5.38
C ASP A 200 -16.61 9.33 6.55
N ARG A 201 -17.55 8.74 7.29
CA ARG A 201 -17.28 7.98 8.52
C ARG A 201 -16.35 6.80 8.29
N ASP A 202 -16.48 6.11 7.16
CA ASP A 202 -15.71 4.91 6.89
C ASP A 202 -14.29 5.26 6.44
N VAL A 203 -14.07 6.46 5.88
CA VAL A 203 -12.77 6.92 5.39
C VAL A 203 -12.02 7.77 6.42
N PHE A 204 -12.73 8.38 7.36
CA PHE A 204 -12.20 9.40 8.28
C PHE A 204 -10.96 8.95 9.07
N GLN A 205 -10.94 7.71 9.57
CA GLN A 205 -9.78 7.18 10.31
C GLN A 205 -8.52 7.12 9.43
N HIS A 206 -8.66 6.78 8.15
CA HIS A 206 -7.55 6.74 7.21
C HIS A 206 -6.99 8.15 6.94
N VAL A 207 -7.88 9.14 6.81
CA VAL A 207 -7.50 10.55 6.69
C VAL A 207 -6.72 11.02 7.92
N VAL A 208 -7.20 10.68 9.11
CA VAL A 208 -6.52 10.96 10.37
C VAL A 208 -5.12 10.34 10.41
N ASN A 209 -5.00 9.05 10.10
CA ASN A 209 -3.72 8.34 10.08
C ASN A 209 -2.72 8.99 9.11
N PHE A 210 -3.19 9.39 7.93
CA PHE A 210 -2.38 10.12 6.95
C PHE A 210 -1.86 11.45 7.51
N LEU A 211 -2.72 12.25 8.14
CA LEU A 211 -2.32 13.53 8.72
C LEU A 211 -1.38 13.36 9.93
N CYS A 212 -1.58 12.34 10.75
CA CYS A 212 -0.66 12.00 11.84
C CYS A 212 0.72 11.59 11.29
N SER A 213 0.76 10.83 10.20
CA SER A 213 2.00 10.48 9.52
C SER A 213 2.71 11.74 8.98
N LEU A 214 1.97 12.69 8.40
CA LEU A 214 2.52 14.00 7.99
C LEU A 214 3.08 14.80 9.17
N ALA A 215 2.41 14.78 10.33
CA ALA A 215 2.89 15.45 11.52
C ALA A 215 4.25 14.90 12.01
N GLY A 216 4.58 13.65 11.67
CA GLY A 216 5.88 13.03 11.91
C GLY A 216 7.02 13.47 10.97
N VAL A 217 6.73 14.26 9.93
CA VAL A 217 7.74 14.79 9.01
C VAL A 217 8.63 15.82 9.73
N GLN A 218 9.92 15.82 9.41
CA GLN A 218 10.85 16.81 9.97
C GLN A 218 10.62 18.19 9.34
N TYR A 219 10.06 19.10 10.13
CA TYR A 219 9.88 20.50 9.74
C TYR A 219 11.06 21.37 10.17
N THR A 220 11.45 22.30 9.30
CA THR A 220 12.54 23.26 9.45
C THR A 220 12.08 24.64 9.00
N ALA A 221 12.90 25.67 9.19
CA ALA A 221 12.61 27.01 8.67
C ALA A 221 12.36 27.03 7.15
N ASN A 222 13.01 26.12 6.40
CA ASN A 222 12.94 26.07 4.93
C ASN A 222 11.64 25.45 4.38
N ASN A 223 10.84 24.79 5.21
CA ASN A 223 9.56 24.17 4.82
C ASN A 223 8.41 24.61 5.73
N ARG A 224 8.53 25.80 6.33
CA ARG A 224 7.53 26.36 7.24
C ARG A 224 6.15 26.49 6.60
N ASP A 225 6.07 26.90 5.34
CA ASP A 225 4.78 27.03 4.64
C ASP A 225 4.07 25.68 4.50
N PHE A 226 4.85 24.62 4.26
CA PHE A 226 4.32 23.26 4.24
C PHE A 226 3.85 22.81 5.62
N ALA A 227 4.62 23.08 6.68
CA ALA A 227 4.20 22.82 8.06
C ALA A 227 2.87 23.53 8.41
N ILE A 228 2.74 24.80 8.03
CA ILE A 228 1.51 25.58 8.23
C ILE A 228 0.34 24.96 7.45
N SER A 229 0.56 24.49 6.23
CA SER A 229 -0.47 23.81 5.42
C SER A 229 -0.98 22.55 6.13
N VAL A 230 -0.08 21.69 6.60
CA VAL A 230 -0.43 20.46 7.33
C VAL A 230 -1.18 20.78 8.64
N LEU A 231 -0.72 21.80 9.40
CA LEU A 231 -1.39 22.24 10.62
C LEU A 231 -2.80 22.78 10.37
N LYS A 232 -2.99 23.60 9.32
CA LYS A 232 -4.31 24.07 8.93
C LYS A 232 -5.25 22.90 8.64
N ARG A 233 -4.75 21.90 7.92
CA ARG A 233 -5.54 20.72 7.58
C ARG A 233 -5.90 19.87 8.80
N LEU A 234 -4.96 19.67 9.72
CA LEU A 234 -5.21 19.02 11.01
C LEU A 234 -6.31 19.76 11.80
N LEU A 235 -6.28 21.09 11.83
CA LEU A 235 -7.29 21.91 12.50
C LEU A 235 -8.66 21.86 11.82
N GLU A 236 -8.73 21.69 10.50
CA GLU A 236 -9.99 21.50 9.79
C GLU A 236 -10.62 20.15 10.17
N VAL A 237 -9.83 19.08 10.17
CA VAL A 237 -10.28 17.74 10.55
C VAL A 237 -10.66 17.68 12.04
N SER A 238 -9.89 18.35 12.92
CA SER A 238 -10.16 18.35 14.37
C SER A 238 -11.50 19.00 14.73
N LYS A 239 -12.01 19.94 13.92
CA LYS A 239 -13.32 20.58 14.14
C LYS A 239 -14.49 19.62 13.93
N ILE A 240 -14.28 18.57 13.12
CA ILE A 240 -15.31 17.59 12.77
C ILE A 240 -15.19 16.34 13.65
N LEU A 241 -14.02 16.12 14.27
CA LEU A 241 -13.75 15.05 15.25
C LEU A 241 -14.90 14.86 16.28
N PRO A 242 -15.46 15.93 16.91
CA PRO A 242 -16.62 15.82 17.83
C PRO A 242 -17.81 15.05 17.25
N ASN A 243 -18.12 15.24 15.97
CA ASN A 243 -19.27 14.61 15.32
C ASN A 243 -19.11 13.09 15.18
N PHE A 244 -17.86 12.59 15.24
CA PHE A 244 -17.56 11.17 15.19
C PHE A 244 -17.50 10.54 16.60
N PHE A 245 -17.18 11.33 17.63
CA PHE A 245 -17.12 10.85 19.02
C PHE A 245 -18.48 10.55 19.64
N ASP A 246 -19.53 11.30 19.27
CA ASP A 246 -20.89 11.05 19.80
C ASP A 246 -21.53 9.77 19.21
N GLN A 247 -20.96 9.19 18.14
CA GLN A 247 -21.52 8.06 17.40
C GLN A 247 -20.62 6.80 17.36
N MET A 248 -19.33 6.94 17.65
CA MET A 248 -18.37 5.85 17.85
C MET A 248 -17.94 5.89 19.31
N GLY A 249 -18.65 5.19 20.18
CA GLY A 249 -18.11 4.94 21.51
C GLY A 249 -16.86 4.09 21.37
N ASP A 250 -15.66 4.69 21.39
CA ASP A 250 -14.47 4.01 21.91
C ASP A 250 -13.26 4.95 22.10
N ALA A 251 -12.60 4.74 23.23
CA ALA A 251 -11.51 5.54 23.79
C ALA A 251 -10.17 5.44 23.04
N ASP A 252 -10.08 4.62 21.98
CA ASP A 252 -8.82 4.33 21.29
C ASP A 252 -8.35 5.45 20.37
N LEU A 253 -9.28 6.22 19.80
CA LEU A 253 -8.95 7.44 19.04
C LEU A 253 -8.46 8.55 19.97
N TYR A 254 -8.96 8.59 21.21
CA TYR A 254 -8.59 9.58 22.24
C TYR A 254 -7.12 9.43 22.68
N LYS A 255 -6.62 8.19 22.81
CA LYS A 255 -5.23 7.89 23.20
C LYS A 255 -4.18 8.27 22.15
N GLN A 256 -4.58 8.50 20.89
CA GLN A 256 -3.63 8.89 19.84
C GLN A 256 -3.46 10.40 19.74
N PHE A 257 -4.39 11.19 20.27
CA PHE A 257 -4.39 12.66 20.18
C PHE A 257 -4.09 13.39 21.50
N TYR A 258 -4.19 12.70 22.64
CA TYR A 258 -3.87 13.21 23.99
C TYR A 258 -2.89 12.26 24.69
#